data_AF-A0A8T5N9H2-F1
#
_entry.id   AF-A0A8T5N9H2-F1
#
_cell.length_a   1.000
_cell.length_b   1.000
_cell.length_c   1.000
_cell.angle_alpha   90.00
_cell.angle_beta   90.00
_cell.angle_gamma   90.00
#
_symmetry.space_group_name_H-M   'P 1'
#
loop_
_entity.id
_entity.type
_entity.pdbx_description
1 polymer ?
#
loop_
_entity_poly.entity_id
_entity_poly.type
_entity_poly.pdbx_seq_one_letter_code
_entity_poly.pdbx_strand_id
1 'polypeptide(L)' 'MTYIGSNGNGSVSIMWNVPTCSRDDVNCDGKINEADLNAIKSNFGMITYAPYPRSDVIRYGIVDVYDITAVSTNISKGS' A
#
# COMPACT_ATOMS: atom_id res chain seq x y z
N MET A 1 -15.04 -12.95 5.12
CA MET A 1 -14.27 -13.68 6.15
C MET A 1 -14.05 -12.70 7.31
N THR A 2 -14.61 -12.93 8.49
CA THR A 2 -14.49 -12.01 9.64
C THR A 2 -13.30 -12.42 10.49
N TYR A 3 -12.30 -11.55 10.64
CA TYR A 3 -11.14 -11.82 11.49
C TYR A 3 -11.38 -11.23 12.89
N ILE A 4 -11.35 -12.10 13.90
CA ILE A 4 -11.42 -11.73 15.32
C ILE A 4 -9.98 -11.72 15.84
N GLY A 5 -9.46 -10.55 16.21
CA GLY A 5 -8.17 -10.41 16.88
C GLY A 5 -8.33 -9.62 18.17
N SER A 6 -7.79 -10.13 19.27
CA SER A 6 -7.69 -9.42 20.55
C SER A 6 -6.45 -8.52 20.54
N ASN A 7 -6.54 -7.27 20.98
CA ASN A 7 -5.33 -6.55 21.38
C ASN A 7 -4.86 -7.10 22.74
N GLY A 8 -3.56 -6.99 23.05
CA GLY A 8 -2.90 -7.65 24.19
C GLY A 8 -3.38 -7.25 25.60
N ASN A 9 -4.56 -6.63 25.73
CA ASN A 9 -5.14 -6.16 26.98
C ASN A 9 -6.56 -6.72 27.25
N GLY A 10 -6.93 -7.82 26.60
CA GLY A 10 -8.13 -8.60 26.93
C GLY A 10 -9.48 -7.88 26.75
N SER A 11 -9.49 -6.71 26.10
CA SER A 11 -10.70 -5.95 25.82
C SER A 11 -11.28 -6.40 24.49
N VAL A 12 -12.59 -6.68 24.43
CA VAL A 12 -13.27 -7.05 23.19
C VAL A 12 -13.05 -5.96 22.15
N SER A 13 -12.34 -6.31 21.07
CA SER A 13 -11.95 -5.38 20.02
C SER A 13 -13.20 -4.86 19.31
N ILE A 14 -13.49 -3.57 19.49
CA ILE A 14 -14.17 -2.78 18.46
C ILE A 14 -13.53 -3.16 17.11
N MET A 15 -14.35 -3.47 16.10
CA MET A 15 -13.87 -3.90 14.80
C MET A 15 -12.99 -2.81 14.18
N TRP A 16 -11.70 -2.83 14.48
CA TRP A 16 -10.72 -2.21 13.63
C TRP A 16 -10.63 -3.12 12.42
N ASN A 17 -11.45 -2.84 11.42
CA ASN A 17 -11.11 -3.20 10.05
C ASN A 17 -9.80 -2.46 9.76
N VAL A 18 -8.67 -3.01 10.21
CA VAL A 18 -7.35 -2.55 9.78
C VAL A 18 -7.35 -2.97 8.33
N PRO A 19 -7.58 -2.04 7.37
CA PRO A 19 -7.57 -2.44 5.99
C PRO A 19 -6.15 -2.93 5.76
N THR A 20 -5.99 -4.21 5.48
CA THR A 20 -4.70 -4.69 4.98
C THR A 20 -4.56 -4.06 3.61
N CYS A 21 -3.97 -2.87 3.56
CA CYS A 21 -3.89 -2.11 2.33
C CYS A 21 -3.14 -2.95 1.31
N SER A 22 -3.75 -3.13 0.13
CA SER A 22 -3.09 -3.81 -0.98
C SER A 22 -1.73 -3.17 -1.24
N ARG A 23 -0.77 -3.95 -1.72
CA ARG A 23 0.56 -3.42 -2.09
C ARG A 23 0.44 -2.26 -3.09
N ASP A 24 -0.56 -2.32 -3.97
CA ASP A 24 -0.80 -1.33 -5.02
C ASP A 24 -1.70 -0.16 -4.55
N ASP A 25 -2.32 -0.30 -3.37
CA ASP A 25 -2.98 0.80 -2.63
C ASP A 25 -1.90 1.45 -1.77
N VAL A 26 -1.11 2.30 -2.42
CA VAL A 26 0.09 2.92 -1.88
C VAL A 26 -0.28 3.90 -0.79
N ASN A 27 -1.39 4.63 -0.96
CA ASN A 27 -1.85 5.64 -0.02
C ASN A 27 -2.79 5.08 1.07
N CYS A 28 -3.15 3.79 1.01
CA CYS A 28 -4.04 3.11 1.96
C CYS A 28 -5.47 3.67 2.00
N ASP A 29 -5.97 4.23 0.91
CA ASP A 29 -7.32 4.81 0.85
C ASP A 29 -8.43 3.79 0.51
N GLY A 30 -8.04 2.53 0.29
CA GLY A 30 -8.95 1.42 -0.02
C GLY A 30 -9.34 1.34 -1.49
N LYS A 31 -8.74 2.16 -2.36
CA LYS A 31 -8.88 2.12 -3.81
C LYS A 31 -7.50 2.05 -4.45
N ILE A 32 -7.44 1.56 -5.69
CA ILE A 32 -6.22 1.58 -6.49
C ILE A 32 -6.49 2.52 -7.66
N ASN A 33 -6.00 3.75 -7.57
CA ASN A 33 -6.30 4.82 -8.52
C ASN A 33 -5.12 5.78 -8.72
N GLU A 34 -5.36 6.92 -9.37
CA GLU A 34 -4.31 7.90 -9.68
C GLU A 34 -3.66 8.52 -8.42
N ALA A 35 -4.37 8.52 -7.28
CA ALA A 35 -3.83 8.96 -6.00
C ALA A 35 -2.64 8.09 -5.54
N ASP A 36 -2.67 6.78 -5.82
CA ASP A 36 -1.54 5.89 -5.54
C ASP A 36 -0.33 6.20 -6.40
N LEU A 37 -0.57 6.48 -7.69
CA LEU A 37 0.50 6.90 -8.60
C LEU A 37 1.14 8.22 -8.15
N ASN A 38 0.34 9.14 -7.64
CA ASN A 38 0.83 10.41 -7.12
C ASN A 38 1.66 10.23 -5.84
N ALA A 39 1.30 9.27 -4.99
CA ALA A 39 2.09 8.89 -3.81
C ALA A 39 3.45 8.25 -4.16
N ILE A 40 3.53 7.53 -5.28
CA ILE A 40 4.82 7.04 -5.80
C ILE A 40 5.64 8.21 -6.35
N LYS A 41 5.02 9.07 -7.18
CA LYS A 41 5.70 10.22 -7.81
C LYS A 41 6.30 11.20 -6.80
N SER A 42 5.66 11.41 -5.64
CA SER A 42 6.22 12.26 -4.58
C SER A 42 7.54 11.74 -4.01
N ASN A 43 7.87 10.48 -4.27
CA ASN A 43 9.02 9.75 -3.76
C ASN A 43 10.01 9.35 -4.89
N PHE A 44 9.78 9.79 -6.12
CA PHE A 44 10.53 9.35 -7.30
C PHE A 44 12.03 9.66 -7.19
N GLY A 45 12.87 8.68 -7.52
CA GLY A 45 14.33 8.75 -7.43
C GLY A 45 14.90 8.49 -6.02
N MET A 46 14.06 8.22 -5.02
CA MET A 46 14.53 7.88 -3.68
C MET A 46 15.17 6.49 -3.67
N ILE A 47 16.40 6.39 -3.15
CA ILE A 47 17.03 5.11 -2.83
C ILE A 47 16.44 4.59 -1.51
N THR A 48 16.10 3.31 -1.48
CA THR A 48 15.35 2.68 -0.40
C THR A 48 16.04 1.41 0.10
N TYR A 49 15.71 1.01 1.32
CA TYR A 49 16.23 -0.22 1.95
C TYR A 49 15.11 -0.88 2.74
N ALA A 50 15.31 -2.15 3.10
CA ALA A 50 14.37 -2.86 3.97
C ALA A 50 14.28 -2.18 5.36
N PRO A 51 13.07 -2.01 5.94
CA PRO A 51 11.78 -2.27 5.32
C PRO A 51 11.44 -1.22 4.25
N TYR A 52 11.16 -1.68 3.02
CA TYR A 52 10.92 -0.80 1.89
C TYR A 52 9.65 0.03 2.10
N PRO A 53 9.66 1.33 1.73
CA PRO A 53 8.47 2.16 1.78
C PRO A 53 7.42 1.67 0.78
N ARG A 54 6.15 2.03 1.00
CA ARG A 54 5.05 1.64 0.09
C ARG A 54 5.24 2.17 -1.33
N SER A 55 5.98 3.26 -1.50
CA SER A 55 6.30 3.85 -2.80
C SER A 55 7.33 3.04 -3.61
N ASP A 56 8.19 2.25 -2.95
CA ASP A 56 9.03 1.24 -3.60
C ASP A 56 8.21 -0.05 -3.66
N VAL A 57 7.26 -0.02 -4.59
CA VAL A 57 6.26 -1.05 -4.78
C VAL A 57 6.98 -2.35 -5.06
N ILE A 58 7.92 -2.40 -6.00
CA ILE A 58 8.57 -3.66 -6.40
C ILE A 58 9.71 -4.11 -5.48
N ARG A 59 10.14 -3.27 -4.53
CA ARG A 59 11.09 -3.55 -3.44
C ARG A 59 12.50 -3.84 -3.93
N TYR A 60 12.98 -3.00 -4.84
CA TYR A 60 14.28 -3.21 -5.47
C TYR A 60 15.33 -2.15 -5.12
N GLY A 61 15.01 -1.23 -4.21
CA GLY A 61 15.97 -0.30 -3.63
C GLY A 61 15.98 1.08 -4.28
N ILE A 62 15.05 1.36 -5.20
CA ILE A 62 14.82 2.71 -5.72
C ILE A 62 13.35 2.84 -6.12
N VAL A 63 12.79 4.02 -5.88
CA VAL A 63 11.45 4.40 -6.34
C VAL A 63 11.55 4.97 -7.75
N ASP A 64 10.99 4.28 -8.75
CA ASP A 64 11.09 4.73 -10.14
C ASP A 64 9.87 4.35 -11.01
N VAL A 65 10.04 4.37 -12.34
CA VAL A 65 8.97 4.10 -13.30
C VAL A 65 8.46 2.65 -13.22
N TYR A 66 9.26 1.71 -12.73
CA TYR A 66 8.82 0.33 -12.55
C TYR A 66 7.77 0.21 -11.44
N ASP A 67 7.86 1.03 -10.39
CA ASP A 67 6.85 1.09 -9.34
C ASP A 67 5.52 1.65 -9.85
N ILE A 68 5.57 2.70 -10.67
CA ILE A 68 4.39 3.27 -11.34
C ILE A 68 3.74 2.22 -12.24
N THR A 69 4.55 1.51 -13.02
CA THR A 69 4.07 0.49 -13.94
C THR A 69 3.38 -0.65 -13.17
N ALA A 70 3.96 -1.09 -12.06
CA ALA A 70 3.38 -2.13 -11.21
C ALA A 70 1.96 -1.76 -10.74
N VAL A 71 1.75 -0.55 -10.22
CA VAL A 71 0.42 -0.10 -9.77
C VAL A 71 -0.54 0.11 -10.94
N SER A 72 -0.07 0.71 -12.03
CA SER A 72 -0.93 1.01 -13.19
C SER A 72 -1.63 -0.20 -13.79
N THR A 73 -1.03 -1.40 -13.69
CA THR A 73 -1.63 -2.65 -14.18
C THR A 73 -2.89 -3.07 -13.41
N ASN A 74 -3.11 -2.52 -12.22
CA ASN A 74 -4.22 -2.89 -11.34
C ASN A 74 -5.25 -1.78 -11.16
N ILE A 75 -5.01 -0.55 -11.65
CA ILE A 75 -5.98 0.56 -11.62
C ILE A 75 -7.30 0.21 -12.31
N SER A 76 -7.25 -0.56 -13.40
CA SER A 76 -8.45 -0.96 -14.17
C SER A 76 -9.27 -2.09 -13.55
N LYS A 77 -8.83 -2.67 -12.41
CA LYS A 77 -9.53 -3.78 -11.73
C LYS A 77 -10.42 -3.34 -10.57
N GLY A 78 -10.46 -2.03 -10.26
CA GLY A 78 -11.25 -1.46 -9.16
C GLY A 78 -12.48 -0.66 -9.58
N SER A 79 -12.88 -0.72 -10.87
CA SER A 79 -14.08 -0.08 -11.42
C SER A 79 -15.32 -0.97 -11.33
#